data_AF-A0A3S0IFS9-F1
#
_entry.id   AF-A0A3S0IFS9-F1
#
_cell.length_a   1.000
_cell.length_b   1.000
_cell.length_c   1.000
_cell.angle_alpha   90.00
_cell.angle_beta   90.00
_cell.angle_gamma   90.00
#
_symmetry.space_group_name_H-M   'P 1'
#
loop_
_entity.id
_entity.type
_entity.pdbx_description
1 polymer ?
#
loop_
_entity_poly.entity_id
_entity_poly.type
_entity_poly.pdbx_seq_one_letter_code
_entity_poly.pdbx_strand_id
1 'polypeptide(L)'
;MQQLAARWFRTEAQKLEASGNFVDWLFEAETWVNELGDQYVEHTRLASARQALDEGYLEEQDFASHVTRNVAATLRSSGVPLPTDTERRARLEAAFREHWLKLSDLAFKRYEGNWTIQPDVLPHEPLTMEAKRKASKQHTKLLDLFKTYSADKKLNDGDTRGVRKTLDGYEATLKQFIELCGDLPIEKISRETVREYRAYLAQMPAKGDGIRKLSAKQLIAKAEAEGLPKVSAPTIRNKLRALSAVLSHGVRLGLLAENPVIAGGIGRAAAKAAGSRGAASRRRRDYTKDELRRIFMSPIFTEAGWSAPRADFGRAWYWMPLLMYYTGARREELAQLAARDVLVSSEGIPCLSILAMLDDDDADRGVKTEGSRRMIPLHPDLVERGFLEYAQSVPTGGQLFPKLKPSPAGFYGANFGKRWAAYLREVVGLDTSVSPSHGFRHTFKTLCREVGVAEDVHDAITGHAGAGMVARDYGQMPLVRMATEIARYPSVDALTDSA
;
A
#
# COMPACT_ATOMS: atom_id res chain seq x y z
N MET A 1 9.98 -12.35 40.51
CA MET A 1 9.84 -11.73 41.85
C MET A 1 11.17 -11.12 42.26
N GLN A 2 12.23 -11.91 42.43
CA GLN A 2 13.59 -11.40 42.70
C GLN A 2 14.07 -10.36 41.68
N GLN A 3 13.91 -10.62 40.38
CA GLN A 3 14.21 -9.62 39.33
C GLN A 3 13.37 -8.32 39.42
N LEU A 4 12.14 -8.38 39.95
CA LEU A 4 11.30 -7.20 40.13
C LEU A 4 11.77 -6.38 41.34
N ALA A 5 12.12 -7.03 42.44
CA ALA A 5 12.71 -6.40 43.62
C ALA A 5 14.09 -5.78 43.30
N ALA A 6 14.93 -6.47 42.51
CA ALA A 6 16.21 -5.96 42.05
C ALA A 6 16.09 -4.72 41.13
N ARG A 7 15.03 -4.64 40.31
CA ARG A 7 14.73 -3.43 39.50
C ARG A 7 14.30 -2.26 40.37
N TRP A 8 13.42 -2.51 41.33
CA TRP A 8 13.01 -1.52 42.32
C TRP A 8 14.23 -1.00 43.10
N PHE A 9 15.06 -1.90 43.64
CA PHE A 9 16.30 -1.55 44.33
C PHE A 9 17.17 -0.61 43.50
N ARG A 10 17.47 -0.97 42.24
CA ARG A 10 18.37 -0.16 41.40
C ARG A 10 17.81 1.24 41.14
N THR A 11 16.49 1.33 40.99
CA THR A 11 15.81 2.62 40.80
C THR A 11 15.93 3.49 42.05
N GLU A 12 15.67 2.92 43.24
CA GLU A 12 15.74 3.66 44.49
C GLU A 12 17.18 3.96 44.92
N ALA A 13 18.12 3.05 44.69
CA ALA A 13 19.55 3.27 44.92
C ALA A 13 20.09 4.42 44.06
N GLN A 14 19.69 4.49 42.78
CA GLN A 14 20.07 5.61 41.91
C GLN A 14 19.50 6.94 42.41
N LYS A 15 18.24 6.96 42.89
CA LYS A 15 17.64 8.16 43.49
C LYS A 15 18.33 8.58 44.77
N LEU A 16 18.64 7.61 45.63
CA LEU A 16 19.36 7.79 46.89
C LEU A 16 20.75 8.40 46.65
N GLU A 17 21.51 7.85 45.71
CA GLU A 17 22.83 8.37 45.35
C GLU A 17 22.75 9.75 44.68
N ALA A 18 21.72 10.02 43.88
CA ALA A 18 21.53 11.31 43.24
C ALA A 18 21.06 12.42 44.22
N SER A 19 20.23 12.08 45.21
CA SER A 19 19.71 13.05 46.18
C SER A 19 20.69 13.32 47.32
N GLY A 20 21.53 12.34 47.67
CA GLY A 20 22.37 12.37 48.87
C GLY A 20 21.58 12.30 50.18
N ASN A 21 20.25 12.11 50.13
CA ASN A 21 19.42 12.01 51.32
C ASN A 21 19.39 10.56 51.84
N PHE A 22 20.38 10.22 52.66
CA PHE A 22 20.50 8.88 53.26
C PHE A 22 19.61 8.68 54.47
N VAL A 23 19.24 9.77 55.17
CA VAL A 23 18.51 9.71 56.45
C VAL A 23 17.11 9.12 56.28
N ASP A 24 16.45 9.34 55.14
CA ASP A 24 15.13 8.77 54.82
C ASP A 24 15.09 7.23 54.81
N TRP A 25 16.26 6.59 54.78
CA TRP A 25 16.41 5.13 54.76
C TRP A 25 16.98 4.57 56.06
N LEU A 26 17.14 5.41 57.09
CA LEU A 26 17.67 5.05 58.41
C LEU A 26 16.61 5.23 59.49
N PHE A 27 16.87 4.62 60.64
CA PHE A 27 15.99 4.67 61.80
C PHE A 27 16.73 5.24 63.00
N GLU A 28 16.00 5.96 63.85
CA GLU A 28 16.50 6.42 65.14
C GLU A 28 16.73 5.20 66.04
N ALA A 29 17.91 5.15 66.64
CA ALA A 29 18.32 4.11 67.58
C ALA A 29 18.54 4.73 68.96
N GLU A 30 19.67 4.47 69.60
CA GLU A 30 19.99 5.03 70.91
C GLU A 30 20.06 6.56 70.88
N THR A 31 19.34 7.18 71.82
CA THR A 31 19.40 8.61 72.10
C THR A 31 20.07 8.84 73.44
N TRP A 32 21.08 9.71 73.48
CA TRP A 32 21.74 10.12 74.71
C TRP A 32 21.83 11.64 74.78
N VAL A 33 21.89 12.16 76.00
CA VAL A 33 22.02 13.59 76.25
C VAL A 33 23.41 13.86 76.81
N ASN A 34 24.13 14.75 76.14
CA ASN A 34 25.39 15.27 76.65
C ASN A 34 25.14 16.59 77.38
N GLU A 35 25.62 16.69 78.61
CA GLU A 35 25.66 17.96 79.33
C GLU A 35 26.93 18.73 78.93
N LEU A 36 26.75 19.89 78.30
CA LEU A 36 27.82 20.80 77.89
C LEU A 36 27.59 22.16 78.58
N GLY A 37 28.01 22.26 79.84
CA GLY A 37 27.74 23.44 80.68
C GLY A 37 26.26 23.52 81.04
N ASP A 38 25.63 24.69 80.82
CA ASP A 38 24.19 24.91 81.09
C ASP A 38 23.27 24.45 79.92
N GLN A 39 23.82 23.75 78.91
CA GLN A 39 23.08 23.28 77.74
C GLN A 39 23.02 21.75 77.69
N TYR A 40 21.83 21.24 77.40
CA TYR A 40 21.57 19.83 77.14
C TYR A 40 21.51 19.61 75.62
N VAL A 41 22.43 18.82 75.07
CA VAL A 41 22.41 18.45 73.64
C VAL A 41 22.00 16.99 73.52
N GLU A 42 20.83 16.77 72.93
CA GLU A 42 20.32 15.44 72.59
C GLU A 42 20.98 14.94 71.29
N HIS A 43 21.57 13.75 71.35
CA HIS A 43 22.17 13.07 70.22
C HIS A 43 21.40 11.78 69.95
N THR A 44 20.87 11.66 68.74
CA THR A 44 20.21 10.44 68.28
C THR A 44 21.13 9.73 67.29
N ARG A 45 21.52 8.49 67.59
CA ARG A 45 22.23 7.64 66.63
C ARG A 45 21.24 7.11 65.61
N LEU A 46 21.63 7.16 64.35
CA LEU A 46 20.91 6.49 63.27
C LEU A 46 21.46 5.07 63.07
N ALA A 47 20.59 4.15 62.69
CA ALA A 47 20.91 2.77 62.40
C ALA A 47 20.31 2.36 61.05
N SER A 48 20.92 1.38 60.38
CA SER A 48 20.26 0.73 59.25
C SER A 48 19.03 -0.03 59.75
N ALA A 49 18.09 -0.30 58.87
CA ALA A 49 16.90 -1.07 59.17
C ALA A 49 17.19 -2.43 59.80
N ARG A 50 18.26 -3.08 59.35
CA ARG A 50 18.69 -4.37 59.89
C ARG A 50 19.15 -4.22 61.33
N GLN A 51 20.00 -3.24 61.59
CA GLN A 51 20.46 -2.93 62.95
C GLN A 51 19.28 -2.55 63.86
N ALA A 52 18.37 -1.69 63.38
CA ALA A 52 17.21 -1.27 64.15
C ALA A 52 16.25 -2.43 64.48
N LEU A 53 16.06 -3.38 63.56
CA LEU A 53 15.28 -4.61 63.82
C LEU A 53 15.99 -5.52 64.83
N ASP A 54 17.30 -5.72 64.68
CA ASP A 54 18.09 -6.63 65.53
C ASP A 54 18.22 -6.09 66.96
N GLU A 55 18.32 -4.77 67.13
CA GLU A 55 18.46 -4.06 68.42
C GLU A 55 17.10 -3.70 69.05
N GLY A 56 15.98 -3.92 68.35
CA GLY A 56 14.62 -3.69 68.85
C GLY A 56 14.12 -2.25 68.76
N TYR A 57 14.78 -1.39 67.99
CA TYR A 57 14.36 -0.01 67.71
C TYR A 57 13.31 0.11 66.59
N LEU A 58 13.15 -0.93 65.78
CA LEU A 58 12.13 -1.00 64.72
C LEU A 58 11.31 -2.28 64.90
N GLU A 59 9.99 -2.16 64.99
CA GLU A 59 9.10 -3.32 65.02
C GLU A 59 8.93 -3.94 63.63
N GLU A 60 8.88 -5.28 63.55
CA GLU A 60 8.72 -5.99 62.27
C GLU A 60 7.41 -5.60 61.55
N GLN A 61 6.35 -5.26 62.29
CA GLN A 61 5.07 -4.84 61.72
C GLN A 61 5.16 -3.48 61.02
N ASP A 62 5.88 -2.53 61.62
CA ASP A 62 6.12 -1.22 61.01
C ASP A 62 7.02 -1.37 59.79
N PHE A 63 8.08 -2.16 59.90
CA PHE A 63 8.96 -2.45 58.78
C PHE A 63 8.21 -3.12 57.61
N ALA A 64 7.37 -4.11 57.88
CA ALA A 64 6.55 -4.77 56.88
C ALA A 64 5.66 -3.77 56.12
N SER A 65 5.14 -2.74 56.80
CA SER A 65 4.32 -1.69 56.17
C SER A 65 5.11 -0.88 55.13
N HIS A 66 6.39 -0.59 55.37
CA HIS A 66 7.28 0.04 54.38
C HIS A 66 7.49 -0.88 53.16
N VAL A 67 7.69 -2.18 53.38
CA VAL A 67 7.89 -3.17 52.31
C VAL A 67 6.61 -3.29 51.45
N THR A 68 5.44 -3.45 52.07
CA THR A 68 4.17 -3.60 51.36
C THR A 68 3.86 -2.37 50.49
N ARG A 69 4.15 -1.15 50.97
CA ARG A 69 3.97 0.08 50.20
C ARG A 69 4.81 0.08 48.92
N ASN A 70 6.07 -0.32 49.02
CA ASN A 70 7.01 -0.39 47.89
C ASN A 70 6.65 -1.49 46.89
N VAL A 71 6.19 -2.64 47.37
CA VAL A 71 5.64 -3.72 46.53
C VAL A 71 4.46 -3.20 45.72
N ALA A 72 3.49 -2.56 46.37
CA ALA A 72 2.29 -2.07 45.70
C ALA A 72 2.60 -0.98 44.66
N ALA A 73 3.50 -0.04 44.98
CA ALA A 73 3.94 1.00 44.05
C ALA A 73 4.67 0.42 42.83
N THR A 74 5.56 -0.55 43.05
CA THR A 74 6.32 -1.17 41.96
C THR A 74 5.43 -1.98 41.03
N LEU A 75 4.49 -2.75 41.58
CA LEU A 75 3.50 -3.49 40.80
C LEU A 75 2.64 -2.58 39.92
N ARG A 76 2.15 -1.46 40.48
CA ARG A 76 1.40 -0.44 39.73
C ARG A 76 2.21 0.14 38.59
N SER A 77 3.44 0.58 38.85
CA SER A 77 4.31 1.17 37.82
C SER A 77 4.71 0.19 36.72
N SER A 78 4.82 -1.11 37.05
CA SER A 78 5.20 -2.16 36.11
C SER A 78 4.00 -2.78 35.37
N GLY A 79 2.78 -2.36 35.67
CA GLY A 79 1.55 -2.94 35.10
C GLY A 79 1.35 -4.41 35.44
N VAL A 80 1.88 -4.87 36.58
CA VAL A 80 1.77 -6.27 37.05
C VAL A 80 0.71 -6.32 38.14
N PRO A 81 -0.35 -7.14 38.02
CA PRO A 81 -1.37 -7.25 39.05
C PRO A 81 -0.79 -7.87 40.33
N LEU A 82 -1.37 -7.51 41.48
CA LEU A 82 -1.02 -8.14 42.76
C LEU A 82 -1.34 -9.65 42.69
N PRO A 83 -0.40 -10.53 43.08
CA PRO A 83 -0.70 -11.96 43.14
C PRO A 83 -1.89 -12.23 44.07
N THR A 84 -2.89 -12.96 43.57
CA THR A 84 -4.05 -13.40 44.35
C THR A 84 -3.73 -14.58 45.28
N ASP A 85 -2.63 -15.28 45.00
CA ASP A 85 -2.14 -16.41 45.77
C ASP A 85 -1.23 -15.94 46.92
N THR A 86 -1.56 -16.39 48.13
CA THR A 86 -0.87 -16.04 49.39
C THR A 86 0.60 -16.43 49.37
N GLU A 87 0.95 -17.60 48.80
CA GLU A 87 2.34 -18.06 48.76
C GLU A 87 3.21 -17.16 47.87
N ARG A 88 2.70 -16.84 46.67
CA ARG A 88 3.38 -15.92 45.74
C ARG A 88 3.50 -14.51 46.29
N ARG A 89 2.49 -14.03 47.03
CA ARG A 89 2.54 -12.73 47.69
C ARG A 89 3.62 -12.70 48.76
N ALA A 90 3.68 -13.72 49.62
CA ALA A 90 4.71 -13.83 50.65
C ALA A 90 6.13 -13.88 50.05
N ARG A 91 6.34 -14.64 48.96
CA ARG A 91 7.64 -14.68 48.26
C ARG A 91 8.02 -13.34 47.62
N LEU A 92 7.05 -12.58 47.12
CA LEU A 92 7.28 -11.25 46.57
C LEU A 92 7.64 -10.26 47.67
N GLU A 93 6.89 -10.24 48.77
CA GLU A 93 7.16 -9.40 49.94
C GLU A 93 8.52 -9.73 50.57
N ALA A 94 8.87 -11.01 50.70
CA ALA A 94 10.20 -11.44 51.18
C ALA A 94 11.34 -10.95 50.27
N ALA A 95 11.18 -11.02 48.95
CA ALA A 95 12.18 -10.51 48.01
C ALA A 95 12.37 -8.99 48.13
N PHE A 96 11.27 -8.24 48.27
CA PHE A 96 11.34 -6.80 48.50
C PHE A 96 11.93 -6.46 49.87
N ARG A 97 11.57 -7.21 50.92
CA ARG A 97 12.15 -7.06 52.27
C ARG A 97 13.66 -7.16 52.23
N GLU A 98 14.19 -8.20 51.58
CA GLU A 98 15.63 -8.41 51.44
C GLU A 98 16.32 -7.22 50.74
N HIS A 99 15.76 -6.75 49.62
CA HIS A 99 16.32 -5.63 48.87
C HIS A 99 16.18 -4.30 49.62
N TRP A 100 15.12 -4.14 50.41
CA TRP A 100 14.93 -2.93 51.22
C TRP A 100 15.98 -2.85 52.33
N LEU A 101 16.24 -3.97 53.02
CA LEU A 101 17.33 -4.06 54.00
C LEU A 101 18.69 -3.73 53.35
N LYS A 102 18.98 -4.30 52.17
CA LYS A 102 20.21 -3.97 51.43
C LYS A 102 20.32 -2.48 51.10
N LEU A 103 19.20 -1.82 50.81
CA LEU A 103 19.18 -0.40 50.45
C LEU A 103 19.40 0.49 51.66
N SER A 104 18.80 0.14 52.80
CA SER A 104 19.06 0.80 54.08
C SER A 104 20.50 0.59 54.56
N ASP A 105 21.05 -0.62 54.41
CA ASP A 105 22.45 -0.92 54.72
C ASP A 105 23.40 -0.07 53.82
N LEU A 106 23.08 0.07 52.54
CA LEU A 106 23.82 0.95 51.63
C LEU A 106 23.72 2.43 52.07
N ALA A 107 22.52 2.92 52.37
CA ALA A 107 22.30 4.28 52.87
C ALA A 107 23.11 4.56 54.13
N PHE A 108 23.13 3.62 55.07
CA PHE A 108 23.89 3.74 56.32
C PHE A 108 25.39 3.85 56.03
N LYS A 109 25.92 3.03 55.11
CA LYS A 109 27.34 3.13 54.72
C LYS A 109 27.67 4.45 54.04
N ARG A 110 26.77 5.00 53.21
CA ARG A 110 26.97 6.34 52.63
C ARG A 110 26.90 7.44 53.68
N TYR A 111 25.99 7.34 54.64
CA TYR A 111 25.89 8.25 55.79
C TYR A 111 27.17 8.26 56.63
N GLU A 112 27.80 7.10 56.85
CA GLU A 112 29.11 6.98 57.52
C GLU A 112 30.30 7.42 56.65
N GLY A 113 30.07 7.88 55.41
CA GLY A 113 31.13 8.29 54.48
C GLY A 113 31.85 7.14 53.77
N ASN A 114 31.34 5.91 53.82
CA ASN A 114 31.89 4.77 53.11
C ASN A 114 31.28 4.60 51.70
N TRP A 115 32.06 5.00 50.70
CA TRP A 115 31.67 4.98 49.28
C TRP A 115 32.20 3.76 48.50
N THR A 116 33.02 2.89 49.12
CA THR A 116 33.69 1.79 48.42
C THR A 116 32.81 0.55 48.27
N ILE A 117 31.79 0.41 49.12
CA ILE A 117 30.87 -0.74 49.08
C ILE A 117 29.92 -0.61 47.90
N GLN A 118 29.81 -1.69 47.11
CA GLN A 118 28.85 -1.85 46.02
C GLN A 118 27.77 -2.85 46.45
N PRO A 119 26.49 -2.58 46.20
CA PRO A 119 25.41 -3.46 46.60
C PRO A 119 25.36 -4.73 45.74
N ASP A 120 25.23 -5.90 46.38
CA ASP A 120 25.05 -7.18 45.70
C ASP A 120 23.59 -7.40 45.28
N VAL A 121 23.31 -7.11 44.01
CA VAL A 121 21.97 -7.14 43.40
C VAL A 121 22.00 -7.80 42.03
N LEU A 122 20.95 -8.56 41.73
CA LEU A 122 20.83 -9.29 40.48
C LEU A 122 21.01 -8.37 39.25
N PRO A 123 21.73 -8.83 38.21
CA PRO A 123 21.90 -8.08 36.98
C PRO A 123 20.56 -7.86 36.29
N HIS A 124 20.48 -6.82 35.46
CA HIS A 124 19.27 -6.49 34.74
C HIS A 124 18.90 -7.58 33.72
N GLU A 125 17.85 -8.35 34.02
CA GLU A 125 17.25 -9.31 33.09
C GLU A 125 15.79 -8.97 32.76
N PRO A 126 15.29 -9.32 31.56
CA PRO A 126 13.89 -9.19 31.22
C PRO A 126 13.01 -10.06 32.12
N LEU A 127 11.88 -9.52 32.58
CA LEU A 127 10.92 -10.30 33.37
C LEU A 127 10.36 -11.45 32.52
N THR A 128 10.02 -12.57 33.13
CA THR A 128 9.46 -13.74 32.43
C THR A 128 8.21 -13.39 31.61
N MET A 129 7.40 -12.42 32.07
CA MET A 129 6.24 -11.92 31.29
C MET A 129 6.65 -11.08 30.08
N GLU A 130 7.72 -10.28 30.18
CA GLU A 130 8.27 -9.52 29.05
C GLU A 130 8.87 -10.47 28.01
N ALA A 131 9.58 -11.50 28.47
CA ALA A 131 10.10 -12.57 27.62
C ALA A 131 8.96 -13.35 26.94
N LYS A 132 7.89 -13.70 27.66
CA LYS A 132 6.68 -14.34 27.08
C LYS A 132 5.94 -13.43 26.09
N ARG A 133 5.81 -12.12 26.36
CA ARG A 133 5.24 -11.14 25.41
C ARG A 133 6.07 -11.03 24.13
N LYS A 134 7.39 -11.09 24.24
CA LYS A 134 8.32 -11.05 23.11
C LYS A 134 8.31 -12.35 22.30
N ALA A 135 8.17 -13.50 22.98
CA ALA A 135 8.04 -14.82 22.35
C ALA A 135 6.65 -15.10 21.75
N SER A 136 5.60 -14.42 22.25
CA SER A 136 4.22 -14.52 21.76
C SER A 136 3.94 -13.71 20.48
N LYS A 137 4.92 -12.98 19.92
CA LYS A 137 4.76 -12.42 18.57
C LYS A 137 4.79 -13.56 17.57
N GLN A 138 3.60 -14.03 17.21
CA GLN A 138 3.35 -14.88 16.07
C GLN A 138 4.10 -14.29 14.87
N HIS A 139 5.13 -14.99 14.39
CA HIS A 139 5.94 -14.58 13.24
C HIS A 139 5.03 -14.40 12.03
N THR A 140 4.57 -13.18 11.81
CA THR A 140 3.57 -12.91 10.78
C THR A 140 4.22 -13.16 9.44
N LYS A 141 3.61 -14.02 8.61
CA LYS A 141 4.10 -14.30 7.27
C LYS A 141 3.63 -13.21 6.30
N LEU A 142 4.34 -13.10 5.17
CA LEU A 142 4.07 -12.05 4.18
C LEU A 142 2.65 -12.15 3.60
N LEU A 143 2.15 -13.38 3.35
CA LEU A 143 0.78 -13.56 2.85
C LEU A 143 -0.30 -13.32 3.92
N ASP A 144 0.01 -13.50 5.21
CA ASP A 144 -0.94 -13.16 6.27
C ASP A 144 -1.06 -11.65 6.43
N LEU A 145 0.07 -10.92 6.38
CA LEU A 145 0.06 -9.45 6.30
C LEU A 145 -0.67 -8.96 5.04
N PHE A 146 -0.57 -9.69 3.93
CA PHE A 146 -1.30 -9.35 2.71
C PHE A 146 -2.82 -9.53 2.85
N LYS A 147 -3.30 -10.50 3.63
CA LYS A 147 -4.74 -10.66 3.89
C LYS A 147 -5.29 -9.43 4.63
N THR A 148 -4.59 -8.95 5.66
CA THR A 148 -5.00 -7.74 6.40
C THR A 148 -4.95 -6.50 5.51
N TYR A 149 -3.89 -6.36 4.71
CA TYR A 149 -3.78 -5.29 3.71
C TYR A 149 -4.93 -5.33 2.69
N SER A 150 -5.31 -6.53 2.23
CA SER A 150 -6.38 -6.71 1.26
C SER A 150 -7.74 -6.32 1.82
N ALA A 151 -8.02 -6.68 3.08
CA ALA A 151 -9.23 -6.26 3.77
C ALA A 151 -9.29 -4.74 3.96
N ASP A 152 -8.21 -4.15 4.49
CA ASP A 152 -8.07 -2.69 4.67
C ASP A 152 -8.24 -1.93 3.35
N LYS A 153 -7.62 -2.42 2.27
CA LYS A 153 -7.75 -1.80 0.95
C LYS A 153 -9.17 -1.85 0.41
N LYS A 154 -9.90 -2.96 0.60
CA LYS A 154 -11.29 -3.09 0.16
C LYS A 154 -12.23 -2.20 0.96
N LEU A 155 -11.96 -1.99 2.25
CA LEU A 155 -12.71 -1.07 3.09
C LEU A 155 -12.52 0.38 2.66
N ASN A 156 -11.28 0.78 2.36
CA ASN A 156 -10.96 2.17 2.01
C ASN A 156 -11.27 2.53 0.55
N ASP A 157 -10.99 1.62 -0.40
CA ASP A 157 -11.10 1.88 -1.84
C ASP A 157 -12.37 1.25 -2.47
N GLY A 158 -13.17 0.54 -1.67
CA GLY A 158 -14.29 -0.29 -2.11
C GLY A 158 -13.88 -1.63 -2.72
N ASP A 159 -14.74 -2.65 -2.61
CA ASP A 159 -14.49 -3.98 -3.21
C ASP A 159 -14.85 -4.03 -4.70
N THR A 160 -14.29 -3.11 -5.47
CA THR A 160 -14.52 -3.02 -6.92
C THR A 160 -13.69 -4.04 -7.69
N ARG A 161 -14.12 -4.40 -8.90
CA ARG A 161 -13.34 -5.24 -9.86
C ARG A 161 -11.91 -4.72 -10.08
N GLY A 162 -11.72 -3.39 -10.09
CA GLY A 162 -10.40 -2.76 -10.24
C GLY A 162 -9.47 -2.96 -9.03
N VAL A 163 -10.04 -2.87 -7.83
CA VAL A 163 -9.33 -3.16 -6.57
C VAL A 163 -8.97 -4.64 -6.50
N ARG A 164 -9.91 -5.55 -6.76
CA ARG A 164 -9.67 -7.02 -6.79
C ARG A 164 -8.53 -7.38 -7.75
N LYS A 165 -8.55 -6.87 -8.98
CA LYS A 165 -7.45 -7.07 -9.95
C LYS A 165 -6.09 -6.57 -9.46
N THR A 166 -6.08 -5.45 -8.73
CA THR A 166 -4.85 -4.91 -8.15
C THR A 166 -4.32 -5.84 -7.07
N LEU A 167 -5.21 -6.35 -6.20
CA LEU A 167 -4.88 -7.32 -5.17
C LEU A 167 -4.37 -8.64 -5.77
N ASP A 168 -5.02 -9.19 -6.80
CA ASP A 168 -4.55 -10.40 -7.50
C ASP A 168 -3.12 -10.21 -8.05
N GLY A 169 -2.83 -9.03 -8.61
CA GLY A 169 -1.50 -8.69 -9.11
C GLY A 169 -0.45 -8.56 -7.99
N TYR A 170 -0.87 -8.07 -6.81
CA TYR A 170 -0.01 -8.00 -5.64
C TYR A 170 0.26 -9.40 -5.11
N GLU A 171 -0.78 -10.21 -4.91
CA GLU A 171 -0.66 -11.60 -4.45
C GLU A 171 0.27 -12.43 -5.33
N ALA A 172 0.12 -12.34 -6.65
CA ALA A 172 1.01 -13.01 -7.60
C ALA A 172 2.47 -12.54 -7.46
N THR A 173 2.69 -11.26 -7.18
CA THR A 173 4.03 -10.71 -6.94
C THR A 173 4.63 -11.20 -5.63
N LEU A 174 3.82 -11.30 -4.56
CA LEU A 174 4.26 -11.81 -3.26
C LEU A 174 4.55 -13.31 -3.30
N LYS A 175 3.73 -14.11 -3.99
CA LYS A 175 4.00 -15.53 -4.22
C LYS A 175 5.32 -15.74 -4.96
N GLN A 176 5.59 -14.93 -5.98
CA GLN A 176 6.89 -14.93 -6.67
C GLN A 176 8.04 -14.50 -5.77
N PHE A 177 7.84 -13.53 -4.88
CA PHE A 177 8.85 -13.15 -3.88
C PHE A 177 9.18 -14.34 -2.97
N ILE A 178 8.16 -15.02 -2.44
CA ILE A 178 8.32 -16.20 -1.57
C ILE A 178 9.05 -17.33 -2.28
N GLU A 179 8.75 -17.57 -3.55
CA GLU A 179 9.42 -18.58 -4.35
C GLU A 179 10.91 -18.30 -4.56
N LEU A 180 11.28 -17.02 -4.74
CA LEU A 180 12.66 -16.60 -4.99
C LEU A 180 13.48 -16.49 -3.69
N CYS A 181 12.90 -15.87 -2.66
CA CYS A 181 13.59 -15.46 -1.43
C CYS A 181 13.20 -16.29 -0.19
N GLY A 182 12.26 -17.23 -0.31
CA GLY A 182 11.74 -18.04 0.78
C GLY A 182 10.55 -17.42 1.52
N ASP A 183 9.78 -18.25 2.23
CA ASP A 183 8.67 -17.82 3.07
C ASP A 183 9.18 -17.31 4.44
N LEU A 184 9.80 -16.14 4.42
CA LEU A 184 10.36 -15.51 5.61
C LEU A 184 9.26 -14.84 6.45
N PRO A 185 9.36 -14.85 7.80
CA PRO A 185 8.63 -13.91 8.64
C PRO A 185 8.90 -12.47 8.22
N ILE A 186 7.92 -11.59 8.32
CA ILE A 186 8.06 -10.20 7.85
C ILE A 186 9.21 -9.46 8.54
N GLU A 187 9.54 -9.78 9.80
CA GLU A 187 10.64 -9.14 10.53
C GLU A 187 12.03 -9.56 10.03
N LYS A 188 12.10 -10.67 9.27
CA LYS A 188 13.33 -11.19 8.67
C LYS A 188 13.53 -10.72 7.23
N ILE A 189 12.54 -10.05 6.63
CA ILE A 189 12.69 -9.44 5.30
C ILE A 189 13.59 -8.21 5.43
N SER A 190 14.86 -8.37 5.12
CA SER A 190 15.88 -7.33 5.27
C SER A 190 16.07 -6.52 3.99
N ARG A 191 16.85 -5.43 4.08
CA ARG A 191 17.29 -4.66 2.91
C ARG A 191 18.08 -5.52 1.92
N GLU A 192 18.84 -6.50 2.42
CA GLU A 192 19.58 -7.46 1.60
C GLU A 192 18.64 -8.37 0.81
N THR A 193 17.62 -8.93 1.47
CA THR A 193 16.60 -9.77 0.82
C THR A 193 15.90 -9.02 -0.32
N VAL A 194 15.59 -7.74 -0.13
CA VAL A 194 14.99 -6.91 -1.20
C VAL A 194 15.97 -6.64 -2.35
N ARG A 195 17.27 -6.51 -2.05
CA ARG A 195 18.34 -6.34 -3.06
C ARG A 195 18.48 -7.60 -3.92
N GLU A 196 18.53 -8.77 -3.28
CA GLU A 196 18.52 -10.08 -3.95
C GLU A 196 17.27 -10.25 -4.81
N TYR A 197 16.09 -9.95 -4.26
CA TYR A 197 14.84 -10.01 -5.02
C TYR A 197 14.89 -9.12 -6.28
N ARG A 198 15.39 -7.89 -6.16
CA ARG A 198 15.58 -7.00 -7.31
C ARG A 198 16.56 -7.59 -8.34
N ALA A 199 17.63 -8.24 -7.91
CA ALA A 199 18.58 -8.91 -8.79
C ALA A 199 17.93 -10.07 -9.54
N TYR A 200 17.14 -10.91 -8.87
CA TYR A 200 16.36 -11.97 -9.51
C TYR A 200 15.37 -11.41 -10.52
N LEU A 201 14.62 -10.35 -10.16
CA LEU A 201 13.71 -9.70 -11.07
C LEU A 201 14.41 -9.22 -12.34
N ALA A 202 15.63 -8.68 -12.26
CA ALA A 202 16.37 -8.21 -13.43
C ALA A 202 16.76 -9.34 -14.40
N GLN A 203 16.81 -10.59 -13.94
CA GLN A 203 17.17 -11.76 -14.74
C GLN A 203 15.94 -12.48 -15.33
N MET A 204 14.74 -12.18 -14.83
CA MET A 204 13.52 -12.83 -15.27
C MET A 204 13.18 -12.55 -16.74
N PRO A 205 12.68 -13.55 -17.49
CA PRO A 205 12.21 -13.33 -18.86
C PRO A 205 10.91 -12.53 -18.87
N ALA A 206 10.79 -11.61 -19.83
CA ALA A 206 9.57 -10.85 -20.12
C ALA A 206 8.55 -11.66 -20.92
N LYS A 207 9.04 -12.52 -21.82
CA LYS A 207 8.26 -13.37 -22.75
C LYS A 207 9.07 -14.62 -23.11
N GLY A 208 8.39 -15.67 -23.55
CA GLY A 208 8.98 -16.94 -23.99
C GLY A 208 7.96 -18.07 -23.90
N ASP A 209 8.19 -19.13 -24.67
CA ASP A 209 7.30 -20.30 -24.71
C ASP A 209 7.55 -21.21 -23.50
N GLY A 210 6.49 -21.90 -23.03
CA GLY A 210 6.58 -22.83 -21.90
C GLY A 210 6.80 -22.20 -20.52
N ILE A 211 6.76 -20.86 -20.39
CA ILE A 211 7.00 -20.13 -19.13
C ILE A 211 6.01 -20.49 -18.01
N ARG A 212 4.80 -20.96 -18.33
CA ARG A 212 3.72 -21.15 -17.34
C ARG A 212 3.90 -22.34 -16.39
N LYS A 213 4.81 -23.28 -16.65
CA LYS A 213 4.97 -24.51 -15.86
C LYS A 213 6.27 -24.54 -15.03
N LEU A 214 7.12 -23.53 -15.17
CA LEU A 214 8.44 -23.48 -14.54
C LEU A 214 8.41 -22.58 -13.31
N SER A 215 9.18 -22.97 -12.28
CA SER A 215 9.41 -22.13 -11.11
C SER A 215 10.14 -20.84 -11.49
N ALA A 216 10.03 -19.79 -10.69
CA ALA A 216 10.73 -18.52 -10.94
C ALA A 216 12.25 -18.71 -11.08
N LYS A 217 12.85 -19.66 -10.34
CA LYS A 217 14.27 -20.01 -10.47
C LYS A 217 14.57 -20.73 -11.79
N GLN A 218 13.72 -21.68 -12.19
CA GLN A 218 13.85 -22.36 -13.49
C GLN A 218 13.67 -21.38 -14.67
N LEU A 219 12.81 -20.37 -14.53
CA LEU A 219 12.63 -19.33 -15.55
C LEU A 219 13.86 -18.46 -15.73
N ILE A 220 14.57 -18.14 -14.65
CA ILE A 220 15.83 -17.39 -14.72
C ILE A 220 16.89 -18.23 -15.44
N ALA A 221 17.06 -19.50 -15.05
CA ALA A 221 18.00 -20.41 -15.70
C ALA A 221 17.68 -20.59 -17.20
N LYS A 222 16.40 -20.73 -17.55
CA LYS A 222 15.95 -20.81 -18.93
C LYS A 222 16.25 -19.52 -19.71
N ALA A 223 15.99 -18.35 -19.12
CA ALA A 223 16.25 -17.07 -19.76
C ALA A 223 17.72 -16.85 -20.05
N GLU A 224 18.60 -17.34 -19.16
CA GLU A 224 20.04 -17.34 -19.37
C GLU A 224 20.45 -18.30 -20.49
N ALA A 225 19.98 -19.54 -20.45
CA ALA A 225 20.31 -20.57 -21.46
C ALA A 225 19.83 -20.21 -22.88
N GLU A 226 18.64 -19.62 -23.00
CA GLU A 226 18.01 -19.30 -24.30
C GLU A 226 18.18 -17.83 -24.71
N GLY A 227 18.85 -17.01 -23.92
CA GLY A 227 19.03 -15.58 -24.22
C GLY A 227 17.72 -14.78 -24.30
N LEU A 228 16.70 -15.14 -23.50
CA LEU A 228 15.36 -14.54 -23.59
C LEU A 228 15.36 -13.06 -23.18
N PRO A 229 14.47 -12.24 -23.78
CA PRO A 229 14.36 -10.83 -23.41
C PRO A 229 13.91 -10.70 -21.95
N LYS A 230 14.65 -9.92 -21.16
CA LYS A 230 14.42 -9.74 -19.71
C LYS A 230 13.35 -8.69 -19.42
N VAL A 231 12.77 -8.72 -18.22
CA VAL A 231 11.74 -7.75 -17.80
C VAL A 231 12.27 -6.31 -17.76
N SER A 232 11.41 -5.37 -18.12
CA SER A 232 11.77 -3.94 -18.17
C SER A 232 11.92 -3.32 -16.77
N ALA A 233 12.74 -2.26 -16.66
CA ALA A 233 12.89 -1.51 -15.41
C ALA A 233 11.55 -0.99 -14.81
N PRO A 234 10.58 -0.49 -15.61
CA PRO A 234 9.23 -0.18 -15.12
C PRO A 234 8.50 -1.38 -14.49
N THR A 235 8.66 -2.58 -15.06
CA THR A 235 8.06 -3.81 -14.50
C THR A 235 8.67 -4.15 -13.15
N ILE A 236 10.00 -4.09 -13.04
CA ILE A 236 10.73 -4.33 -11.78
C ILE A 236 10.26 -3.34 -10.70
N ARG A 237 10.20 -2.04 -11.06
CA ARG A 237 9.68 -1.00 -10.16
C ARG A 237 8.26 -1.31 -9.69
N ASN A 238 7.36 -1.73 -10.58
CA ASN A 238 5.97 -2.01 -10.21
C ASN A 238 5.86 -3.22 -9.26
N LYS A 239 6.67 -4.26 -9.44
CA LYS A 239 6.75 -5.40 -8.52
C LYS A 239 7.27 -4.99 -7.14
N LEU A 240 8.34 -4.19 -7.09
CA LEU A 240 8.84 -3.63 -5.84
C LEU A 240 7.82 -2.73 -5.14
N ARG A 241 7.00 -1.98 -5.89
CA ARG A 241 5.91 -1.18 -5.32
C ARG A 241 4.82 -2.03 -4.68
N ALA A 242 4.47 -3.19 -5.26
CA ALA A 242 3.52 -4.12 -4.67
C ALA A 242 4.03 -4.66 -3.33
N LEU A 243 5.28 -5.14 -3.29
CA LEU A 243 5.93 -5.57 -2.05
C LEU A 243 5.99 -4.43 -1.02
N SER A 244 6.41 -3.25 -1.44
CA SER A 244 6.50 -2.06 -0.60
C SER A 244 5.16 -1.68 0.01
N ALA A 245 4.05 -1.76 -0.74
CA ALA A 245 2.73 -1.38 -0.25
C ALA A 245 2.29 -2.24 0.95
N VAL A 246 2.54 -3.56 0.87
CA VAL A 246 2.20 -4.52 1.91
C VAL A 246 3.11 -4.35 3.13
N LEU A 247 4.43 -4.21 2.93
CA LEU A 247 5.35 -3.98 4.06
C LEU A 247 5.09 -2.62 4.75
N SER A 248 4.71 -1.58 4.00
CA SER A 248 4.28 -0.30 4.58
C SER A 248 3.01 -0.44 5.41
N HIS A 249 2.10 -1.36 5.09
CA HIS A 249 0.96 -1.67 5.96
C HIS A 249 1.43 -2.33 7.27
N GLY A 250 2.40 -3.24 7.22
CA GLY A 250 3.04 -3.79 8.42
C GLY A 250 3.69 -2.73 9.32
N VAL A 251 4.29 -1.69 8.73
CA VAL A 251 4.80 -0.53 9.50
C VAL A 251 3.66 0.23 10.18
N ARG A 252 2.56 0.52 9.48
CA ARG A 252 1.38 1.20 10.07
C ARG A 252 0.75 0.42 11.22
N LEU A 253 0.76 -0.91 11.15
CA LEU A 253 0.29 -1.78 12.23
C LEU A 253 1.30 -1.94 13.39
N GLY A 254 2.48 -1.32 13.33
CA GLY A 254 3.52 -1.48 14.34
C GLY A 254 4.20 -2.85 14.36
N LEU A 255 4.00 -3.66 13.30
CA LEU A 255 4.61 -4.99 13.15
C LEU A 255 6.05 -4.90 12.63
N LEU A 256 6.36 -3.85 11.87
CA LEU A 256 7.69 -3.54 11.34
C LEU A 256 8.13 -2.14 11.79
N ALA A 257 9.42 -1.99 12.11
CA ALA A 257 9.99 -0.68 12.44
C ALA A 257 10.17 0.20 11.18
N GLU A 258 10.54 -0.40 10.05
CA GLU A 258 10.75 0.30 8.79
C GLU A 258 10.36 -0.58 7.59
N ASN A 259 10.17 0.05 6.43
CA ASN A 259 9.98 -0.68 5.18
C ASN A 259 11.32 -0.87 4.45
N PRO A 260 11.84 -2.12 4.30
CA PRO A 260 13.15 -2.38 3.71
C PRO A 260 13.26 -1.98 2.23
N VAL A 261 12.14 -1.89 1.50
CA VAL A 261 12.13 -1.41 0.10
C VAL A 261 12.45 0.09 0.01
N ILE A 262 12.04 0.86 1.03
CA ILE A 262 12.23 2.30 1.12
C ILE A 262 13.55 2.62 1.80
N ALA A 263 13.81 2.02 2.97
CA ALA A 263 14.94 2.35 3.83
C ALA A 263 16.31 2.09 3.18
N GLY A 264 16.41 1.11 2.29
CA GLY A 264 17.63 0.83 1.51
C GLY A 264 17.80 1.65 0.22
N GLY A 265 16.89 2.59 -0.08
CA GLY A 265 16.91 3.36 -1.34
C GLY A 265 16.62 2.54 -2.61
N ILE A 266 16.32 1.25 -2.48
CA ILE A 266 16.09 0.32 -3.60
C ILE A 266 14.88 0.76 -4.43
N GLY A 267 13.79 1.16 -3.77
CA GLY A 267 12.61 1.72 -4.45
C GLY A 267 12.95 2.97 -5.27
N ARG A 268 13.75 3.88 -4.72
CA ARG A 268 14.21 5.11 -5.40
C ARG A 268 15.12 4.79 -6.59
N ALA A 269 16.05 3.86 -6.43
CA ALA A 269 16.93 3.40 -7.50
C ALA A 269 16.14 2.75 -8.64
N ALA A 270 15.16 1.90 -8.32
CA ALA A 270 14.27 1.30 -9.32
C ALA A 270 13.40 2.35 -10.02
N ALA A 271 12.94 3.39 -9.30
CA ALA A 271 12.22 4.51 -9.90
C ALA A 271 13.09 5.31 -10.88
N LYS A 272 14.35 5.62 -10.50
CA LYS A 272 15.33 6.29 -11.37
C LYS A 272 15.61 5.48 -12.63
N ALA A 273 15.87 4.19 -12.49
CA ALA A 273 16.11 3.28 -13.62
C ALA A 273 14.89 3.15 -14.55
N ALA A 274 13.66 3.16 -14.01
CA ALA A 274 12.44 3.18 -14.81
C ALA A 274 12.20 4.54 -15.52
N GLY A 275 12.79 5.62 -15.02
CA GLY A 275 12.69 6.98 -15.56
C GLY A 275 13.76 7.33 -16.59
N SER A 276 14.94 6.71 -16.51
CA SER A 276 16.03 6.88 -17.49
C SER A 276 15.66 6.22 -18.82
N ARG A 277 14.89 6.93 -19.65
CA ARG A 277 14.56 6.50 -21.02
C ARG A 277 15.74 6.86 -21.93
N GLY A 278 16.47 5.87 -22.43
CA GLY A 278 17.36 6.07 -23.59
C GLY A 278 16.56 6.49 -24.83
N ALA A 279 17.23 7.03 -25.87
CA ALA A 279 16.57 7.50 -27.10
C ALA A 279 15.65 6.45 -27.74
N ALA A 280 16.02 5.16 -27.68
CA ALA A 280 15.22 4.01 -28.16
C ALA A 280 13.88 3.79 -27.42
N SER A 281 13.66 4.43 -26.27
CA SER A 281 12.44 4.34 -25.46
C SER A 281 11.39 5.41 -25.79
N ARG A 282 11.66 6.39 -26.65
CA ARG A 282 10.63 7.32 -27.17
C ARG A 282 9.82 6.66 -28.30
N ARG A 283 9.31 5.45 -28.05
CA ARG A 283 8.35 4.82 -28.96
C ARG A 283 7.15 5.74 -29.11
N ARG A 284 6.81 6.07 -30.35
CA ARG A 284 5.62 6.84 -30.70
C ARG A 284 4.40 6.18 -30.07
N ARG A 285 3.52 6.98 -29.48
CA ARG A 285 2.36 6.46 -28.71
C ARG A 285 1.05 6.66 -29.44
N ASP A 286 1.04 7.53 -30.42
CA ASP A 286 -0.04 7.93 -31.31
C ASP A 286 0.17 7.32 -32.70
N TYR A 287 -0.95 7.02 -33.36
CA TYR A 287 -0.96 6.69 -34.78
C TYR A 287 -0.68 7.93 -35.62
N THR A 288 0.07 7.74 -36.70
CA THR A 288 0.23 8.71 -37.79
C THR A 288 -1.02 8.78 -38.66
N LYS A 289 -1.14 9.84 -39.47
CA LYS A 289 -2.24 9.98 -40.44
C LYS A 289 -2.29 8.78 -41.41
N ASP A 290 -1.14 8.30 -41.89
CA ASP A 290 -1.08 7.13 -42.79
C ASP A 290 -1.50 5.82 -42.10
N GLU A 291 -1.14 5.63 -40.83
CA GLU A 291 -1.62 4.47 -40.07
C GLU A 291 -3.13 4.54 -39.85
N LEU A 292 -3.68 5.73 -39.54
CA LEU A 292 -5.12 5.92 -39.39
C LEU A 292 -5.86 5.68 -40.70
N ARG A 293 -5.35 6.18 -41.82
CA ARG A 293 -5.84 5.87 -43.18
C ARG A 293 -5.95 4.38 -43.39
N ARG A 294 -4.85 3.66 -43.20
CA ARG A 294 -4.83 2.19 -43.37
C ARG A 294 -5.82 1.47 -42.47
N ILE A 295 -6.00 1.95 -41.24
CA ILE A 295 -6.99 1.39 -40.30
C ILE A 295 -8.40 1.63 -40.81
N PHE A 296 -8.75 2.85 -41.21
CA PHE A 296 -10.13 3.19 -41.59
C PHE A 296 -10.48 2.89 -43.06
N MET A 297 -9.50 2.56 -43.89
CA MET A 297 -9.70 1.95 -45.22
C MET A 297 -9.64 0.42 -45.19
N SER A 298 -9.50 -0.18 -44.01
CA SER A 298 -9.41 -1.63 -43.87
C SER A 298 -10.75 -2.31 -44.18
N PRO A 299 -10.76 -3.62 -44.50
CA PRO A 299 -11.98 -4.34 -44.90
C PRO A 299 -13.20 -4.17 -43.99
N ILE A 300 -13.00 -3.94 -42.68
CA ILE A 300 -14.09 -3.71 -41.72
C ILE A 300 -14.96 -2.49 -42.09
N PHE A 301 -14.36 -1.46 -42.71
CA PHE A 301 -15.02 -0.20 -43.03
C PHE A 301 -15.49 -0.09 -44.49
N THR A 302 -15.33 -1.16 -45.26
CA THR A 302 -15.78 -1.23 -46.66
C THR A 302 -17.20 -1.81 -46.76
N GLU A 303 -17.90 -1.56 -47.86
CA GLU A 303 -19.24 -2.13 -48.12
C GLU A 303 -19.25 -3.67 -48.12
N ALA A 304 -18.16 -4.29 -48.58
CA ALA A 304 -17.99 -5.74 -48.54
C ALA A 304 -17.96 -6.28 -47.09
N GLY A 305 -17.66 -5.41 -46.13
CA GLY A 305 -17.53 -5.74 -44.72
C GLY A 305 -16.38 -6.70 -44.43
N TRP A 306 -16.23 -7.04 -43.15
CA TRP A 306 -15.28 -8.07 -42.72
C TRP A 306 -15.83 -8.83 -41.53
N SER A 307 -15.71 -10.16 -41.59
CA SER A 307 -16.10 -11.05 -40.50
C SER A 307 -14.87 -11.82 -40.00
N ALA A 308 -14.64 -11.75 -38.69
CA ALA A 308 -13.56 -12.49 -38.07
C ALA A 308 -13.84 -14.01 -38.11
N PRO A 309 -12.92 -14.84 -38.61
CA PRO A 309 -13.16 -16.28 -38.75
C PRO A 309 -13.48 -17.04 -37.45
N ARG A 310 -13.03 -16.52 -36.30
CA ARG A 310 -13.09 -17.20 -34.98
C ARG A 310 -13.46 -16.26 -33.81
N ALA A 311 -13.95 -15.05 -34.09
CA ALA A 311 -14.19 -14.03 -33.08
C ALA A 311 -15.29 -13.05 -33.50
N ASP A 312 -16.52 -13.56 -33.57
CA ASP A 312 -17.69 -12.75 -33.89
C ASP A 312 -18.06 -11.84 -32.71
N PHE A 313 -17.60 -10.60 -32.77
CA PHE A 313 -18.01 -9.52 -31.86
C PHE A 313 -19.11 -8.64 -32.47
N GLY A 314 -19.71 -9.07 -33.59
CA GLY A 314 -20.74 -8.33 -34.31
C GLY A 314 -20.29 -6.92 -34.67
N ARG A 315 -21.21 -5.96 -34.49
CA ARG A 315 -21.02 -4.53 -34.77
C ARG A 315 -19.94 -3.86 -33.93
N ALA A 316 -19.44 -4.50 -32.86
CA ALA A 316 -18.30 -3.98 -32.10
C ALA A 316 -17.04 -3.84 -32.98
N TRP A 317 -16.85 -4.70 -33.99
CA TRP A 317 -15.73 -4.58 -34.92
C TRP A 317 -15.72 -3.25 -35.67
N TYR A 318 -16.89 -2.75 -36.05
CA TYR A 318 -17.06 -1.48 -36.77
C TYR A 318 -17.03 -0.28 -35.81
N TRP A 319 -17.84 -0.32 -34.74
CA TRP A 319 -18.04 0.85 -33.89
C TRP A 319 -16.93 1.09 -32.87
N MET A 320 -16.30 0.05 -32.31
CA MET A 320 -15.28 0.24 -31.27
C MET A 320 -14.08 1.08 -31.75
N PRO A 321 -13.49 0.85 -32.94
CA PRO A 321 -12.38 1.69 -33.41
C PRO A 321 -12.79 3.14 -33.69
N LEU A 322 -13.98 3.36 -34.28
CA LEU A 322 -14.52 4.70 -34.51
C LEU A 322 -14.74 5.44 -33.19
N LEU A 323 -15.37 4.80 -32.21
CA LEU A 323 -15.58 5.37 -30.88
C LEU A 323 -14.24 5.65 -30.19
N MET A 324 -13.27 4.75 -30.26
CA MET A 324 -11.92 5.00 -29.69
C MET A 324 -11.25 6.21 -30.34
N TYR A 325 -11.42 6.41 -31.65
CA TYR A 325 -10.84 7.53 -32.39
C TYR A 325 -11.52 8.85 -32.06
N TYR A 326 -12.85 8.91 -32.03
CA TYR A 326 -13.59 10.16 -31.82
C TYR A 326 -13.76 10.59 -30.36
N THR A 327 -13.55 9.68 -29.40
CA THR A 327 -13.75 10.00 -27.97
C THR A 327 -12.47 9.95 -27.15
N GLY A 328 -11.42 9.28 -27.67
CA GLY A 328 -10.23 8.93 -26.90
C GLY A 328 -10.53 8.09 -25.65
N ALA A 329 -11.74 7.54 -25.49
CA ALA A 329 -12.15 6.77 -24.33
C ALA A 329 -11.36 5.47 -24.20
N ARG A 330 -11.28 4.93 -22.98
CA ARG A 330 -10.61 3.65 -22.79
C ARG A 330 -11.45 2.55 -23.41
N ARG A 331 -10.81 1.59 -24.08
CA ARG A 331 -11.49 0.42 -24.68
C ARG A 331 -12.51 -0.24 -23.74
N GLU A 332 -12.16 -0.41 -22.47
CA GLU A 332 -13.06 -1.02 -21.50
C GLU A 332 -14.28 -0.16 -21.17
N GLU A 333 -14.13 1.17 -21.16
CA GLU A 333 -15.23 2.10 -20.93
C GLU A 333 -16.28 1.96 -22.03
N LEU A 334 -15.83 1.88 -23.29
CA LEU A 334 -16.70 1.70 -24.45
C LEU A 334 -17.29 0.28 -24.54
N ALA A 335 -16.49 -0.74 -24.22
CA ALA A 335 -16.91 -2.14 -24.32
C ALA A 335 -18.00 -2.53 -23.29
N GLN A 336 -18.10 -1.82 -22.16
CA GLN A 336 -19.10 -2.05 -21.12
C GLN A 336 -20.31 -1.11 -21.20
N LEU A 337 -20.44 -0.31 -22.28
CA LEU A 337 -21.59 0.55 -22.46
C LEU A 337 -22.88 -0.28 -22.60
N ALA A 338 -23.93 0.20 -21.96
CA ALA A 338 -25.31 -0.19 -22.22
C ALA A 338 -25.86 0.68 -23.35
N ALA A 339 -26.92 0.21 -24.01
CA ALA A 339 -27.59 0.98 -25.06
C ALA A 339 -28.11 2.33 -24.53
N ARG A 340 -28.65 2.34 -23.29
CA ARG A 340 -29.10 3.55 -22.59
C ARG A 340 -28.03 4.63 -22.37
N ASP A 341 -26.75 4.29 -22.45
CA ASP A 341 -25.68 5.28 -22.30
C ASP A 341 -25.49 6.14 -23.55
N VAL A 342 -26.10 5.76 -24.68
CA VAL A 342 -26.17 6.58 -25.89
C VAL A 342 -27.47 7.38 -25.83
N LEU A 343 -27.36 8.68 -25.57
CA LEU A 343 -28.52 9.52 -25.29
C LEU A 343 -28.39 10.91 -25.90
N VAL A 344 -29.51 11.62 -25.96
CA VAL A 344 -29.56 13.03 -26.32
C VAL A 344 -29.74 13.83 -25.03
N SER A 345 -28.84 14.78 -24.78
CA SER A 345 -28.92 15.65 -23.60
C SER A 345 -30.15 16.56 -23.66
N SER A 346 -30.49 17.22 -22.54
CA SER A 346 -31.56 18.22 -22.49
C SER A 346 -31.33 19.40 -23.45
N GLU A 347 -30.08 19.63 -23.87
CA GLU A 347 -29.68 20.65 -24.83
C GLU A 347 -29.72 20.15 -26.29
N GLY A 348 -30.24 18.94 -26.54
CA GLY A 348 -30.36 18.37 -27.87
C GLY A 348 -29.07 17.77 -28.43
N ILE A 349 -28.00 17.66 -27.63
CA ILE A 349 -26.70 17.15 -28.08
C ILE A 349 -26.64 15.62 -27.92
N PRO A 350 -26.41 14.85 -28.99
CA PRO A 350 -26.12 13.42 -28.91
C PRO A 350 -24.81 13.17 -28.18
N CYS A 351 -24.81 12.25 -27.21
CA CYS A 351 -23.66 12.02 -26.34
C CYS A 351 -23.61 10.59 -25.77
N LEU A 352 -22.43 10.22 -25.29
CA LEU A 352 -22.18 9.01 -24.51
C LEU A 352 -22.10 9.37 -23.03
N SER A 353 -22.79 8.62 -22.18
CA SER A 353 -22.59 8.61 -20.74
C SER A 353 -21.60 7.50 -20.35
N ILE A 354 -20.40 7.86 -19.92
CA ILE A 354 -19.52 6.89 -19.26
C ILE A 354 -19.82 6.94 -17.78
N LEU A 355 -20.84 6.18 -17.36
CA LEU A 355 -21.30 6.08 -15.96
C LEU A 355 -21.53 7.46 -15.32
N ALA A 356 -21.97 8.47 -16.07
CA ALA A 356 -22.26 9.80 -15.53
C ALA A 356 -23.61 9.84 -14.81
N MET A 357 -24.54 9.00 -15.24
CA MET A 357 -25.80 8.73 -14.55
C MET A 357 -25.59 7.49 -13.65
N LEU A 358 -25.93 7.56 -12.37
CA LEU A 358 -25.86 6.44 -11.44
C LEU A 358 -27.20 5.70 -11.47
N ASP A 359 -27.20 4.41 -11.85
CA ASP A 359 -28.34 3.50 -11.67
C ASP A 359 -27.95 2.35 -10.72
N ASP A 360 -28.91 1.82 -9.98
CA ASP A 360 -28.72 0.67 -9.05
C ASP A 360 -28.19 -0.60 -9.75
N ASP A 361 -28.35 -0.72 -11.07
CA ASP A 361 -27.89 -1.83 -11.91
C ASP A 361 -26.41 -1.75 -12.35
N ASP A 362 -25.65 -0.73 -11.93
CA ASP A 362 -24.25 -0.53 -12.33
C ASP A 362 -23.23 -1.33 -11.51
N ALA A 363 -23.65 -2.26 -10.64
CA ALA A 363 -22.77 -3.00 -9.72
C ALA A 363 -21.59 -3.72 -10.40
N ASP A 364 -21.75 -4.17 -11.65
CA ASP A 364 -20.71 -4.87 -12.43
C ASP A 364 -19.94 -3.97 -13.40
N ARG A 365 -20.32 -2.69 -13.50
CA ARG A 365 -19.72 -1.70 -14.40
C ARG A 365 -18.85 -0.77 -13.58
N GLY A 366 -17.74 -0.30 -14.17
CA GLY A 366 -16.85 0.56 -13.41
C GLY A 366 -15.82 1.27 -14.25
N VAL A 367 -15.58 2.53 -13.89
CA VAL A 367 -14.44 3.30 -14.35
C VAL A 367 -13.28 3.20 -13.37
N LYS A 368 -12.08 3.56 -13.81
CA LYS A 368 -10.86 3.43 -13.01
C LYS A 368 -10.84 4.38 -11.79
N THR A 369 -11.49 5.53 -11.89
CA THR A 369 -11.57 6.58 -10.85
C THR A 369 -12.90 7.32 -10.98
N GLU A 370 -13.38 7.93 -9.91
CA GLU A 370 -14.60 8.76 -9.93
C GLU A 370 -14.54 9.86 -11.00
N GLY A 371 -13.42 10.59 -11.10
CA GLY A 371 -13.18 11.59 -12.16
C GLY A 371 -13.08 11.05 -13.60
N SER A 372 -13.34 9.76 -13.82
CA SER A 372 -13.53 9.19 -15.17
C SER A 372 -14.99 9.19 -15.60
N ARG A 373 -15.95 9.40 -14.68
CA ARG A 373 -17.39 9.55 -15.00
C ARG A 373 -17.61 10.86 -15.76
N ARG A 374 -18.22 10.80 -16.94
CA ARG A 374 -18.36 11.97 -17.83
C ARG A 374 -19.37 11.75 -18.94
N MET A 375 -19.93 12.86 -19.43
CA MET A 375 -20.63 12.93 -20.71
C MET A 375 -19.63 13.26 -21.82
N ILE A 376 -19.75 12.60 -22.97
CA ILE A 376 -18.91 12.84 -24.15
C ILE A 376 -19.82 13.15 -25.33
N PRO A 377 -19.74 14.33 -25.96
CA PRO A 377 -20.51 14.62 -27.16
C PRO A 377 -20.07 13.71 -28.30
N LEU A 378 -21.04 13.26 -29.11
CA LEU A 378 -20.74 12.50 -30.32
C LEU A 378 -20.26 13.44 -31.42
N HIS A 379 -19.21 13.02 -32.12
CA HIS A 379 -18.77 13.69 -33.33
C HIS A 379 -19.83 13.56 -34.43
N PRO A 380 -20.08 14.59 -35.27
CA PRO A 380 -21.07 14.54 -36.37
C PRO A 380 -20.93 13.31 -37.28
N ASP A 381 -19.71 12.96 -37.69
CA ASP A 381 -19.43 11.75 -38.49
C ASP A 381 -19.97 10.44 -37.86
N LEU A 382 -20.01 10.31 -36.52
CA LEU A 382 -20.63 9.14 -35.89
C LEU A 382 -22.16 9.13 -36.07
N VAL A 383 -22.77 10.31 -35.99
CA VAL A 383 -24.21 10.48 -36.18
C VAL A 383 -24.58 10.19 -37.63
N GLU A 384 -23.85 10.77 -38.59
CA GLU A 384 -24.04 10.57 -40.03
C GLU A 384 -23.88 9.10 -40.45
N ARG A 385 -22.97 8.35 -39.80
CA ARG A 385 -22.78 6.91 -40.05
C ARG A 385 -23.84 6.00 -39.44
N GLY A 386 -24.83 6.56 -38.74
CA GLY A 386 -25.94 5.79 -38.21
C GLY A 386 -25.69 5.20 -36.81
N PHE A 387 -24.82 5.80 -36.00
CA PHE A 387 -24.49 5.26 -34.67
C PHE A 387 -25.68 5.30 -33.71
N LEU A 388 -26.53 6.33 -33.80
CA LEU A 388 -27.71 6.48 -32.95
C LEU A 388 -28.76 5.42 -33.28
N GLU A 389 -28.97 5.17 -34.56
CA GLU A 389 -29.84 4.15 -35.13
C GLU A 389 -29.37 2.76 -34.70
N TYR A 390 -28.05 2.52 -34.74
CA TYR A 390 -27.48 1.29 -34.19
C TYR A 390 -27.78 1.14 -32.69
N ALA A 391 -27.57 2.19 -31.88
CA ALA A 391 -27.83 2.13 -30.45
C ALA A 391 -29.32 1.89 -30.14
N GLN A 392 -30.22 2.44 -30.95
CA GLN A 392 -31.67 2.21 -30.84
C GLN A 392 -32.09 0.81 -31.31
N SER A 393 -31.31 0.17 -32.21
CA SER A 393 -31.60 -1.19 -32.69
C SER A 393 -31.32 -2.30 -31.66
N VAL A 394 -30.56 -1.99 -30.61
CA VAL A 394 -30.27 -2.93 -29.51
C VAL A 394 -31.16 -2.65 -28.30
N PRO A 395 -31.50 -3.66 -27.47
CA PRO A 395 -32.38 -3.44 -26.31
C PRO A 395 -31.83 -2.37 -25.36
N THR A 396 -32.66 -1.39 -24.98
CA THR A 396 -32.27 -0.23 -24.15
C THR A 396 -31.59 -0.62 -22.83
N GLY A 397 -32.10 -1.66 -22.15
CA GLY A 397 -31.51 -2.20 -20.92
C GLY A 397 -30.32 -3.14 -21.15
N GLY A 398 -30.02 -3.48 -22.41
CA GLY A 398 -28.96 -4.39 -22.80
C GLY A 398 -27.61 -3.70 -23.03
N GLN A 399 -26.58 -4.51 -23.24
CA GLN A 399 -25.26 -4.02 -23.66
C GLN A 399 -25.32 -3.42 -25.06
N LEU A 400 -24.62 -2.30 -25.27
CA LEU A 400 -24.46 -1.67 -26.58
C LEU A 400 -23.80 -2.61 -27.60
N PHE A 401 -22.96 -3.53 -27.12
CA PHE A 401 -22.31 -4.57 -27.92
C PHE A 401 -22.63 -5.98 -27.39
N PRO A 402 -23.81 -6.56 -27.70
CA PRO A 402 -24.31 -7.80 -27.08
C PRO A 402 -23.42 -9.04 -27.24
N LYS A 403 -22.58 -9.06 -28.29
CA LYS A 403 -21.64 -10.16 -28.58
C LYS A 403 -20.31 -10.05 -27.82
N LEU A 404 -20.04 -8.92 -27.14
CA LEU A 404 -18.91 -8.87 -26.22
C LEU A 404 -19.24 -9.67 -24.97
N LYS A 405 -18.35 -10.60 -24.61
CA LYS A 405 -18.47 -11.42 -23.41
C LYS A 405 -17.39 -11.03 -22.40
N PRO A 406 -17.73 -10.96 -21.10
CA PRO A 406 -16.74 -10.62 -20.09
C PRO A 406 -15.67 -11.72 -20.02
N SER A 407 -14.43 -11.31 -19.82
CA SER A 407 -13.35 -12.23 -19.42
C SER A 407 -13.63 -12.84 -18.04
N PRO A 408 -12.90 -13.88 -17.61
CA PRO A 408 -13.03 -14.41 -16.24
C PRO A 408 -12.86 -13.36 -15.13
N ALA A 409 -12.14 -12.27 -15.41
CA ALA A 409 -11.96 -11.14 -14.50
C ALA A 409 -13.04 -10.04 -14.67
N GLY A 410 -14.13 -10.33 -15.39
CA GLY A 410 -15.28 -9.44 -15.60
C GLY A 410 -15.14 -8.41 -16.72
N PHE A 411 -13.99 -8.29 -17.40
CA PHE A 411 -13.76 -7.25 -18.42
C PHE A 411 -14.29 -7.61 -19.81
N TYR A 412 -15.12 -6.76 -20.42
CA TYR A 412 -15.75 -6.96 -21.74
C TYR A 412 -14.81 -6.66 -22.91
N GLY A 413 -13.94 -5.66 -22.76
CA GLY A 413 -13.03 -5.25 -23.82
C GLY A 413 -11.79 -6.14 -23.96
N ALA A 414 -11.53 -7.04 -23.01
CA ALA A 414 -10.29 -7.81 -22.95
C ALA A 414 -10.06 -8.71 -24.17
N ASN A 415 -11.10 -9.45 -24.59
CA ASN A 415 -11.02 -10.35 -25.73
C ASN A 415 -11.04 -9.59 -27.06
N PHE A 416 -11.88 -8.56 -27.18
CA PHE A 416 -11.89 -7.64 -28.31
C PHE A 416 -10.50 -7.07 -28.56
N GLY A 417 -9.84 -6.52 -27.54
CA GLY A 417 -8.53 -5.89 -27.70
C GLY A 417 -7.43 -6.83 -28.17
N LYS A 418 -7.46 -8.12 -27.79
CA LYS A 418 -6.52 -9.13 -28.29
C LYS A 418 -6.72 -9.39 -29.79
N ARG A 419 -7.98 -9.51 -30.22
CA ARG A 419 -8.33 -9.78 -31.60
C ARG A 419 -8.18 -8.55 -32.49
N TRP A 420 -8.47 -7.36 -31.97
CA TRP A 420 -8.17 -6.08 -32.61
C TRP A 420 -6.66 -5.93 -32.90
N ALA A 421 -5.81 -6.29 -31.93
CA ALA A 421 -4.36 -6.29 -32.15
C ALA A 421 -3.91 -7.29 -33.23
N ALA A 422 -4.58 -8.45 -33.33
CA ALA A 422 -4.33 -9.42 -34.40
C ALA A 422 -4.82 -8.88 -35.74
N TYR A 423 -6.01 -8.28 -35.81
CA TYR A 423 -6.58 -7.65 -37.00
C TYR A 423 -5.66 -6.56 -37.58
N LEU A 424 -5.18 -5.64 -36.73
CA LEU A 424 -4.25 -4.60 -37.16
C LEU A 424 -2.97 -5.17 -37.75
N ARG A 425 -2.47 -6.30 -37.24
CA ARG A 425 -1.25 -6.93 -37.71
C ARG A 425 -1.47 -7.74 -38.99
N GLU A 426 -2.46 -8.62 -38.97
CA GLU A 426 -2.65 -9.69 -39.97
C GLU A 426 -3.49 -9.23 -41.15
N VAL A 427 -4.45 -8.32 -40.94
CA VAL A 427 -5.35 -7.84 -42.00
C VAL A 427 -4.95 -6.46 -42.47
N VAL A 428 -4.71 -5.52 -41.55
CA VAL A 428 -4.28 -4.15 -41.92
C VAL A 428 -2.80 -4.11 -42.32
N GLY A 429 -1.99 -5.07 -41.86
CA GLY A 429 -0.54 -5.12 -42.12
C GLY A 429 0.27 -4.07 -41.37
N LEU A 430 -0.21 -3.62 -40.20
CA LEU A 430 0.36 -2.50 -39.46
C LEU A 430 1.54 -2.98 -38.58
N ASP A 431 2.76 -2.71 -39.01
CA ASP A 431 3.96 -2.90 -38.17
C ASP A 431 4.27 -1.63 -37.39
N THR A 432 3.74 -1.55 -36.16
CA THR A 432 3.87 -0.36 -35.32
C THR A 432 4.09 -0.73 -33.87
N SER A 433 4.83 0.13 -33.17
CA SER A 433 5.02 0.02 -31.72
C SER A 433 3.90 0.67 -30.89
N VAL A 434 2.96 1.33 -31.58
CA VAL A 434 1.79 1.98 -30.98
C VAL A 434 0.87 0.93 -30.35
N SER A 435 0.26 1.28 -29.22
CA SER A 435 -0.69 0.37 -28.57
C SER A 435 -1.97 0.23 -29.42
N PRO A 436 -2.42 -1.00 -29.75
CA PRO A 436 -3.60 -1.22 -30.60
C PRO A 436 -4.85 -0.44 -30.20
N SER A 437 -5.08 -0.27 -28.90
CA SER A 437 -6.23 0.49 -28.38
C SER A 437 -5.83 1.83 -27.76
N HIS A 438 -4.76 1.89 -26.93
CA HIS A 438 -4.37 3.16 -26.32
C HIS A 438 -3.72 4.14 -27.30
N GLY A 439 -3.33 3.68 -28.48
CA GLY A 439 -2.89 4.51 -29.59
C GLY A 439 -3.90 5.56 -29.96
N PHE A 440 -5.18 5.17 -30.10
CA PHE A 440 -6.27 6.09 -30.41
C PHE A 440 -6.43 7.21 -29.38
N ARG A 441 -6.28 6.92 -28.08
CA ARG A 441 -6.35 7.95 -27.03
C ARG A 441 -5.20 8.95 -27.12
N HIS A 442 -4.00 8.49 -27.48
CA HIS A 442 -2.87 9.39 -27.71
C HIS A 442 -3.09 10.21 -28.98
N THR A 443 -3.50 9.56 -30.07
CA THR A 443 -3.89 10.21 -31.34
C THR A 443 -4.95 11.28 -31.10
N PHE A 444 -6.00 10.98 -30.33
CA PHE A 444 -7.07 11.93 -30.00
C PHE A 444 -6.49 13.23 -29.42
N LYS A 445 -5.66 13.13 -28.38
CA LYS A 445 -5.01 14.31 -27.81
C LYS A 445 -4.06 15.01 -28.79
N THR A 446 -3.33 14.27 -29.63
CA THR A 446 -2.44 14.86 -30.65
C THR A 446 -3.25 15.66 -31.67
N LEU A 447 -4.30 15.08 -32.24
CA LEU A 447 -5.14 15.73 -33.26
C LEU A 447 -5.97 16.89 -32.68
N CYS A 448 -6.47 16.78 -31.44
CA CYS A 448 -7.09 17.91 -30.74
C CYS A 448 -6.15 19.12 -30.67
N ARG A 449 -4.87 18.90 -30.35
CA ARG A 449 -3.87 19.99 -30.33
C ARG A 449 -3.61 20.54 -31.72
N GLU A 450 -3.55 19.68 -32.74
CA GLU A 450 -3.35 20.08 -34.14
C GLU A 450 -4.45 21.02 -34.61
N VAL A 451 -5.71 20.73 -34.28
CA VAL A 451 -6.87 21.54 -34.70
C VAL A 451 -7.22 22.65 -33.70
N GLY A 452 -6.44 22.85 -32.63
CA GLY A 452 -6.61 23.95 -31.67
C GLY A 452 -7.75 23.77 -30.68
N VAL A 453 -8.11 22.55 -30.31
CA VAL A 453 -9.00 22.25 -29.17
C VAL A 453 -8.22 22.41 -27.87
N ALA A 454 -8.75 23.21 -26.95
CA ALA A 454 -8.10 23.53 -25.69
C ALA A 454 -7.86 22.28 -24.81
N GLU A 455 -6.80 22.33 -23.99
CA GLU A 455 -6.36 21.17 -23.19
C GLU A 455 -7.42 20.71 -22.18
N ASP A 456 -8.06 21.67 -21.52
CA ASP A 456 -9.14 21.44 -20.57
C ASP A 456 -10.36 20.75 -21.23
N VAL A 457 -10.71 21.14 -22.47
CA VAL A 457 -11.79 20.52 -23.24
C VAL A 457 -11.45 19.07 -23.59
N HIS A 458 -10.26 18.81 -24.18
CA HIS A 458 -9.91 17.45 -24.55
C HIS A 458 -9.60 16.57 -23.31
N ASP A 459 -9.18 17.16 -22.19
CA ASP A 459 -9.03 16.48 -20.91
C ASP A 459 -10.39 16.14 -20.29
N ALA A 460 -11.40 17.00 -20.41
CA ALA A 460 -12.77 16.70 -20.03
C ALA A 460 -13.32 15.52 -20.85
N ILE A 461 -13.22 15.57 -22.19
CA ILE A 461 -13.67 14.48 -23.07
C ILE A 461 -12.97 13.15 -22.76
N THR A 462 -11.66 13.19 -22.49
CA THR A 462 -10.90 11.96 -22.22
C THR A 462 -10.97 11.49 -20.76
N GLY A 463 -11.50 12.27 -19.82
CA GLY A 463 -11.52 11.92 -18.39
C GLY A 463 -10.15 12.05 -17.73
N HIS A 464 -9.44 13.14 -18.01
CA HIS A 464 -8.21 13.58 -17.33
C HIS A 464 -8.39 14.90 -16.56
N ALA A 465 -9.58 15.50 -16.55
CA ALA A 465 -9.82 16.84 -15.98
C ALA A 465 -9.31 17.01 -14.53
N GLY A 466 -9.37 15.96 -13.69
CA GLY A 466 -8.87 15.99 -12.29
C GLY A 466 -7.44 15.46 -12.07
N ALA A 467 -6.63 15.23 -13.12
CA ALA A 467 -5.28 14.69 -12.95
C ALA A 467 -4.26 15.81 -12.61
N GLY A 468 -4.26 16.26 -11.35
CA GLY A 468 -3.08 16.89 -10.73
C GLY A 468 -3.10 18.39 -10.45
N MET A 469 -4.24 19.10 -10.53
CA MET A 469 -4.34 20.49 -10.08
C MET A 469 -5.74 20.80 -9.50
N VAL A 470 -5.78 21.22 -8.23
CA VAL A 470 -6.98 21.61 -7.47
C VAL A 470 -7.79 22.72 -8.17
N ALA A 471 -7.13 23.56 -8.98
CA ALA A 471 -7.78 24.63 -9.75
C ALA A 471 -8.71 24.12 -10.87
N ARG A 472 -8.55 22.86 -11.33
CA ARG A 472 -9.41 22.24 -12.37
C ARG A 472 -10.67 21.58 -11.78
N ASP A 473 -10.82 21.54 -10.46
CA ASP A 473 -11.99 20.99 -9.78
C ASP A 473 -13.14 22.02 -9.64
N TYR A 474 -12.93 23.28 -10.05
CA TYR A 474 -13.95 24.33 -10.01
C TYR A 474 -14.64 24.48 -11.38
N GLY A 475 -15.92 24.06 -11.44
CA GLY A 475 -16.76 24.12 -12.64
C GLY A 475 -16.67 22.86 -13.51
N GLN A 476 -17.80 22.46 -14.09
CA GLN A 476 -17.84 21.37 -15.08
C GLN A 476 -17.68 21.96 -16.48
N MET A 477 -16.87 21.31 -17.32
CA MET A 477 -16.76 21.69 -18.74
C MET A 477 -18.14 21.52 -19.43
N PRO A 478 -18.75 22.58 -19.96
CA PRO A 478 -20.08 22.49 -20.55
C PRO A 478 -20.13 21.53 -21.74
N LEU A 479 -21.17 20.70 -21.82
CA LEU A 479 -21.35 19.73 -22.91
C LEU A 479 -21.41 20.41 -24.28
N VAL A 480 -22.14 21.54 -24.37
CA VAL A 480 -22.19 22.39 -25.58
C VAL A 480 -20.79 22.79 -26.02
N ARG A 481 -19.92 23.24 -25.10
CA ARG A 481 -18.56 23.63 -25.43
C ARG A 481 -17.76 22.45 -25.99
N MET A 482 -17.87 21.27 -25.36
CA MET A 482 -17.22 20.07 -25.88
C MET A 482 -17.76 19.69 -27.26
N ALA A 483 -19.06 19.86 -27.51
CA ALA A 483 -19.71 19.52 -28.77
C ALA A 483 -19.26 20.45 -29.92
N THR A 484 -19.15 21.75 -29.66
CA THR A 484 -18.63 22.72 -30.63
C THR A 484 -17.18 22.41 -31.00
N GLU A 485 -16.34 22.08 -30.00
CA GLU A 485 -14.92 21.84 -30.24
C GLU A 485 -14.66 20.49 -30.90
N ILE A 486 -15.42 19.44 -30.55
CA ILE A 486 -15.22 18.12 -31.15
C ILE A 486 -15.55 18.12 -32.65
N ALA A 487 -16.44 18.99 -33.12
CA ALA A 487 -16.73 19.13 -34.55
C ALA A 487 -15.53 19.59 -35.39
N ARG A 488 -14.48 20.16 -34.76
CA ARG A 488 -13.21 20.53 -35.42
C ARG A 488 -12.25 19.35 -35.54
N TYR A 489 -12.52 18.24 -34.84
CA TYR A 489 -11.68 17.05 -34.88
C TYR A 489 -11.74 16.40 -36.27
N PRO A 490 -10.64 15.91 -36.86
CA PRO A 490 -10.65 15.41 -38.23
C PRO A 490 -11.61 14.22 -38.42
N SER A 491 -12.50 14.31 -39.41
CA SER A 491 -13.35 13.19 -39.80
C SER A 491 -12.53 12.05 -40.40
N VAL A 492 -13.05 10.83 -40.31
CA VAL A 492 -12.46 9.65 -40.92
C VAL A 492 -12.42 9.77 -42.44
N ASP A 493 -13.44 10.36 -43.06
CA ASP A 493 -13.45 10.56 -44.51
C ASP A 493 -12.40 11.59 -44.96
N ALA A 494 -12.18 12.66 -44.17
CA ALA A 494 -11.11 13.61 -44.44
C ALA A 494 -9.71 12.96 -44.34
N LEU A 495 -9.58 11.88 -43.56
CA LEU A 495 -8.38 11.06 -43.59
C LEU A 495 -8.31 10.26 -44.89
N THR A 496 -9.39 9.74 -45.46
CA THR A 496 -9.32 8.89 -46.66
C THR A 496 -9.23 9.66 -47.99
N ASP A 497 -9.67 10.91 -48.03
CA ASP A 497 -9.86 11.65 -49.30
C ASP A 497 -8.59 12.30 -49.89
N SER A 498 -7.43 12.25 -49.21
CA SER A 498 -6.18 12.85 -49.72
C SER A 498 -5.29 11.90 -50.53
N ALA A 499 -5.91 11.00 -51.31
CA ALA A 499 -5.22 10.06 -52.19
C ALA A 499 -5.09 10.60 -53.62
#